data_AF-A0AAN0W9N7-F1
#
_entry.id   AF-A0AAN0W9N7-F1
#
_cell.length_a   1.000
_cell.length_b   1.000
_cell.length_c   1.000
_cell.angle_alpha   90.00
_cell.angle_beta   90.00
_cell.angle_gamma   90.00
#
_symmetry.space_group_name_H-M   'P 1'
#
loop_
_entity.id
_entity.type
_entity.pdbx_description
1 polymer ?
#
loop_
_entity_poly.entity_id
_entity_poly.type
_entity_poly.pdbx_seq_one_letter_code
_entity_poly.pdbx_strand_id
1 'polypeptide(L)'
;MFESMYWPMGLSIMFLILFFMGKKKDTALLLFSFYFGSMLIDRLFVIQEAKGTWIHTVWQIFHIVMMLGFTIYVIKDIRKLMKERKLRKTNQQ
;
A
#
# COMPACT_ATOMS: atom_id res chain seq x y z
N MET A 1 14.15 16.20 11.47
CA MET A 1 12.71 16.17 11.15
C MET A 1 12.46 15.97 9.66
N PHE A 2 13.17 16.68 8.78
CA PHE A 2 13.12 16.49 7.32
C PHE A 2 13.70 15.15 6.83
N GLU A 3 14.82 14.67 7.40
CA GLU A 3 15.42 13.39 6.97
C GLU A 3 14.51 12.17 7.14
N SER A 4 13.66 12.16 8.18
CA SER A 4 12.72 11.06 8.39
C SER A 4 11.48 11.14 7.49
N MET A 5 11.25 12.27 6.80
CA MET A 5 10.15 12.47 5.85
C MET A 5 10.53 11.99 4.44
N TYR A 6 11.80 12.16 4.05
CA TYR A 6 12.29 11.73 2.73
C TYR A 6 12.28 10.21 2.56
N TRP A 7 12.44 9.45 3.64
CA TRP A 7 12.46 7.99 3.59
C TRP A 7 11.13 7.38 3.10
N PRO A 8 9.97 7.65 3.74
CA PRO A 8 8.68 7.18 3.24
C PRO A 8 8.33 7.78 1.87
N MET A 9 8.74 9.02 1.59
CA MET A 9 8.55 9.63 0.26
C MET A 9 9.27 8.87 -0.85
N GLY A 10 10.58 8.63 -0.66
CA GLY A 10 11.42 7.94 -1.61
C GLY A 10 10.95 6.51 -1.85
N LEU A 11 10.54 5.81 -0.80
CA LEU A 11 9.95 4.47 -0.92
C LEU A 11 8.62 4.50 -1.69
N SER A 12 7.71 5.41 -1.38
CA SER A 12 6.43 5.53 -2.10
C SER A 12 6.64 5.74 -3.60
N ILE A 13 7.54 6.66 -3.97
CA ILE A 13 7.87 6.96 -5.37
C ILE A 13 8.58 5.76 -6.03
N MET A 14 9.53 5.13 -5.35
CA MET A 14 10.24 3.97 -5.87
C MET A 14 9.28 2.81 -6.17
N PHE A 15 8.35 2.50 -5.27
CA PHE A 15 7.33 1.47 -5.51
C PHE A 15 6.37 1.85 -6.63
N LEU A 16 6.03 3.13 -6.77
CA LEU A 16 5.21 3.62 -7.89
C LEU A 16 5.92 3.44 -9.23
N ILE A 17 7.21 3.79 -9.30
CA ILE A 17 8.06 3.63 -10.49
C ILE A 17 8.16 2.14 -10.85
N LEU A 18 8.44 1.28 -9.86
CA LEU A 18 8.50 -0.17 -10.07
C LEU A 18 7.16 -0.74 -10.56
N PHE A 19 6.03 -0.22 -10.06
CA PHE A 19 4.71 -0.60 -10.55
C PHE A 19 4.50 -0.23 -12.02
N PHE A 20 4.88 0.99 -12.44
CA PHE A 20 4.76 1.42 -13.84
C PHE A 20 5.75 0.73 -14.78
N MET A 21 6.96 0.41 -14.30
CA MET A 21 7.96 -0.33 -15.07
C MET A 21 7.65 -1.84 -15.16
N GLY A 22 6.86 -2.37 -14.24
CA GLY A 22 6.50 -3.79 -14.21
C GLY A 22 5.66 -4.21 -15.42
N LYS A 23 6.16 -5.15 -16.23
CA LYS A 23 5.38 -5.78 -17.33
C LYS A 23 4.09 -6.45 -16.86
N LYS A 24 4.01 -6.81 -15.57
CA LYS A 24 2.79 -7.25 -14.89
C LYS A 24 2.46 -6.22 -13.83
N LYS A 25 1.21 -5.73 -13.84
CA LYS A 25 0.69 -4.81 -12.81
C LYS A 25 0.64 -5.54 -11.48
N ASP A 26 1.76 -5.52 -10.75
CA ASP A 26 1.84 -6.12 -9.42
C ASP A 26 1.12 -5.23 -8.43
N THR A 27 -0.08 -5.65 -8.04
CA THR A 27 -0.89 -4.89 -7.09
C THR A 27 -0.17 -4.72 -5.74
N ALA A 28 0.76 -5.60 -5.37
CA ALA A 28 1.59 -5.44 -4.18
C ALA A 28 2.49 -4.19 -4.24
N LEU A 29 3.05 -3.86 -5.41
CA LEU A 29 3.86 -2.65 -5.57
C LEU A 29 3.01 -1.38 -5.43
N LEU A 30 1.81 -1.37 -6.01
CA LEU A 30 0.87 -0.27 -5.85
C LEU A 30 0.45 -0.09 -4.38
N LEU A 31 0.25 -1.21 -3.67
CA LEU A 31 -0.08 -1.25 -2.25
C LEU A 31 1.03 -0.64 -1.38
N PHE A 32 2.27 -1.06 -1.58
CA PHE A 32 3.40 -0.49 -0.86
C PHE A 32 3.53 1.00 -1.15
N SER A 33 3.37 1.42 -2.41
CA SER A 33 3.38 2.84 -2.77
C SER A 33 2.30 3.64 -2.01
N PHE A 34 1.07 3.12 -1.94
CA PHE A 34 -0.02 3.74 -1.18
C PHE A 34 0.25 3.79 0.31
N TYR A 35 0.78 2.72 0.90
CA TYR A 35 1.11 2.65 2.32
C TYR A 35 2.19 3.67 2.73
N PHE A 36 3.28 3.74 1.96
CA PHE A 36 4.33 4.72 2.23
C PHE A 36 3.86 6.16 1.92
N GLY A 37 2.99 6.32 0.93
CA GLY A 37 2.38 7.61 0.58
C GLY A 37 1.43 8.12 1.68
N SER A 38 0.63 7.25 2.30
CA SER A 38 -0.23 7.66 3.42
C SER A 38 0.55 8.06 4.65
N MET A 39 1.67 7.38 4.95
CA MET A 39 2.63 7.78 5.97
C MET A 39 3.16 9.21 5.76
N LEU A 40 3.34 9.62 4.51
CA LEU A 40 3.77 10.97 4.16
C LEU A 40 2.66 11.99 4.41
N ILE A 41 1.42 11.66 4.04
CA ILE A 41 0.26 12.52 4.26
C ILE A 41 0.00 12.71 5.76
N ASP A 42 0.09 11.65 6.55
CA ASP A 42 -0.03 11.74 8.02
C ASP A 42 1.04 12.67 8.62
N ARG A 43 2.28 12.60 8.12
CA ARG A 43 3.35 13.52 8.53
C ARG A 43 3.09 14.96 8.09
N LEU A 44 2.53 15.18 6.91
CA LEU A 44 2.14 16.52 6.45
C LEU A 44 1.09 17.15 7.38
N PHE A 45 0.10 16.37 7.83
CA PHE A 45 -0.88 16.86 8.82
C PHE A 45 -0.23 17.20 10.16
N VAL A 46 0.81 16.48 10.59
CA VAL A 46 1.58 16.81 11.79
C VAL A 46 2.38 18.10 11.62
N ILE A 47 3.03 18.30 10.47
CA ILE A 47 3.84 19.49 10.18
C ILE A 47 2.98 20.74 10.03
N GLN A 48 1.79 20.61 9.45
CA GLN A 48 0.85 21.73 9.29
C GLN A 48 0.02 22.03 10.55
N GLU A 49 0.31 21.37 11.68
CA GLU A 49 -0.49 21.43 12.92
C GLU A 49 -1.98 21.13 12.72
N ALA A 50 -2.34 20.52 11.59
CA ALA A 50 -3.71 20.21 11.20
C ALA A 50 -4.19 18.87 11.80
N LYS A 51 -3.40 18.27 12.69
CA LYS A 51 -3.74 17.04 13.40
C LYS A 51 -4.92 17.31 14.34
N GLY A 52 -6.02 16.56 14.15
CA GLY A 52 -7.26 16.75 14.91
C GLY A 52 -8.29 17.67 14.23
N THR A 53 -7.97 18.21 13.05
CA THR A 53 -8.98 18.85 12.19
C THR A 53 -9.91 17.80 11.59
N TRP A 54 -11.10 18.24 11.19
CA TRP A 54 -12.06 17.41 10.46
C TRP A 54 -11.46 16.77 9.21
N ILE A 55 -10.56 17.49 8.51
CA ILE A 55 -9.87 17.00 7.32
C ILE A 55 -8.97 15.81 7.66
N HIS A 56 -8.22 15.88 8.76
CA HIS A 56 -7.39 14.77 9.24
C HIS A 56 -8.25 13.55 9.62
N THR A 57 -9.40 13.75 10.27
CA THR A 57 -10.33 12.65 10.60
C THR A 57 -10.90 11.99 9.35
N VAL A 58 -11.33 12.78 8.36
CA VAL A 58 -11.82 12.26 7.07
C VAL A 58 -10.72 11.47 6.35
N TRP A 59 -9.49 11.97 6.37
CA TRP A 59 -8.33 11.28 5.80
C TRP A 59 -8.09 9.92 6.50
N GLN A 60 -8.12 9.87 7.83
CA GLN A 60 -7.95 8.62 8.58
C GLN A 60 -9.03 7.59 8.26
N ILE A 61 -10.30 8.02 8.18
CA ILE A 61 -11.43 7.14 7.82
C ILE A 61 -11.22 6.59 6.40
N PHE A 62 -10.89 7.46 5.44
CA PHE A 62 -10.60 7.06 4.08
C PHE A 62 -9.43 6.05 4.02
N HIS A 63 -8.34 6.32 4.72
CA HIS A 63 -7.18 5.44 4.78
C HIS A 63 -7.54 4.04 5.33
N ILE A 64 -8.33 3.98 6.41
CA ILE A 64 -8.79 2.71 6.99
C ILE A 64 -9.65 1.92 5.98
N VAL A 65 -10.61 2.57 5.32
CA VAL A 65 -11.48 1.92 4.33
C VAL A 65 -10.65 1.36 3.16
N MET A 66 -9.68 2.13 2.67
CA MET A 66 -8.76 1.69 1.63
C MET A 66 -7.94 0.48 2.09
N MET A 67 -7.34 0.52 3.28
CA MET A 67 -6.57 -0.59 3.84
C MET A 67 -7.39 -1.86 4.05
N LEU A 68 -8.68 -1.74 4.41
CA LEU A 68 -9.60 -2.88 4.50
C LEU A 68 -9.87 -3.50 3.12
N GLY A 69 -10.21 -2.67 2.12
CA GLY A 69 -10.40 -3.13 0.74
C GLY A 69 -9.15 -3.84 0.19
N PHE A 70 -7.99 -3.29 0.51
CA PHE A 70 -6.70 -3.85 0.13
C PHE A 70 -6.40 -5.18 0.85
N THR A 71 -6.67 -5.29 2.14
CA THR A 71 -6.53 -6.55 2.89
C THR A 71 -7.35 -7.67 2.26
N ILE A 72 -8.61 -7.38 1.89
CA ILE A 72 -9.49 -8.34 1.23
C ILE A 72 -8.92 -8.76 -0.14
N TYR A 73 -8.40 -7.80 -0.91
CA TYR A 73 -7.79 -8.06 -2.21
C TYR A 73 -6.56 -8.97 -2.09
N VAL A 74 -5.64 -8.67 -1.17
CA VAL A 74 -4.42 -9.47 -0.93
C VAL A 74 -4.78 -10.88 -0.49
N ILE A 75 -5.74 -11.04 0.43
CA ILE A 75 -6.19 -12.38 0.87
C ILE A 75 -6.75 -13.18 -0.32
N LYS A 76 -7.51 -12.54 -1.20
CA LYS A 76 -8.05 -13.20 -2.41
C LYS A 76 -6.94 -13.66 -3.34
N ASP A 77 -5.92 -12.82 -3.55
CA ASP A 77 -4.80 -13.15 -4.42
C ASP A 77 -3.91 -14.26 -3.83
N ILE A 78 -3.61 -14.20 -2.53
CA ILE A 78 -2.89 -15.27 -1.81
C ILE A 78 -3.66 -16.60 -1.90
N ARG A 79 -4.99 -16.58 -1.70
CA ARG A 79 -5.83 -17.78 -1.86
C ARG A 79 -5.75 -18.36 -3.26
N LYS A 80 -5.74 -17.51 -4.30
CA LYS A 80 -5.58 -17.94 -5.69
C LYS A 80 -4.22 -18.60 -5.92
N LEU A 81 -3.13 -17.95 -5.49
CA LEU A 81 -1.77 -18.49 -5.58
C LEU A 81 -1.61 -19.82 -4.83
N MET A 82 -2.22 -19.96 -3.65
CA MET A 82 -2.21 -21.22 -2.90
C MET A 82 -2.94 -22.35 -3.64
N LYS A 83 -4.09 -22.06 -4.26
CA LYS A 83 -4.82 -23.05 -5.07
C LYS A 83 -4.00 -23.50 -6.27
N GLU A 84 -3.37 -22.56 -6.98
CA GLU A 84 -2.49 -22.85 -8.12
C GLU A 84 -1.25 -23.67 -7.72
N ARG A 85 -0.69 -23.42 -6.52
CA ARG A 85 0.43 -24.23 -5.98
C ARG A 85 -0.01 -25.65 -5.62
N LYS A 86 -1.20 -25.83 -5.04
CA LYS A 86 -1.74 -27.17 -4.75
C LYS A 86 -1.98 -27.98 -6.04
N LEU A 87 -2.59 -27.38 -7.05
CA LEU A 87 -2.83 -28.01 -8.36
C LEU A 87 -1.52 -28.45 -9.05
N ARG A 88 -0.47 -27.62 -9.00
CA ARG A 88 0.84 -27.98 -9.55
C ARG A 88 1.50 -29.17 -8.86
N LYS A 89 1.29 -29.34 -7.55
CA LYS A 89 1.81 -30.50 -6.80
C LYS A 89 1.06 -31.78 -7.15
N THR A 90 -0.25 -31.71 -7.38
CA THR A 90 -1.07 -32.88 -7.75
C THR A 90 -0.79 -33.36 -9.18
N ASN A 91 -0.48 -32.47 -10.13
CA ASN A 91 -0.15 -32.85 -11.51
C ASN A 91 1.30 -33.33 -11.71
N GLN A 92 2.15 -33.27 -10.68
CA GLN A 92 3.54 -33.76 -10.71
C GLN A 92 3.70 -35.12 -9.98
N GLN A 93 2.62 -35.67 -9.44
CA GLN A 93 2.53 -37.05 -8.95
C GLN A 93 1.80 -37.92 -9.97
#